data_AF-A0A973PJ99-F1
#
_entry.id   AF-A0A973PJ99-F1
#
_cell.length_a   1.000
_cell.length_b   1.000
_cell.length_c   1.000
_cell.angle_alpha   90.00
_cell.angle_beta   90.00
_cell.angle_gamma   90.00
#
_symmetry.space_group_name_H-M   'P 1'
#
loop_
_entity.id
_entity.type
_entity.pdbx_description
1 polymer ?
#
loop_
_entity_poly.entity_id
_entity_poly.type
_entity_poly.pdbx_seq_one_letter_code
_entity_poly.pdbx_strand_id
1 'polypeptide(L)'
;MNTSPEIMIIGAGVTGLVAAIEAAERGIGVTVAEAHALPGGRARTLAGPYLANMGPHAVYVDGPWWEWLDSRGLTPPIVAAPP
;
A
#
# COMPACT_ATOMS: atom_id res chain seq x y z
N MET A 1 28.89 -4.57 14.25
CA MET A 1 27.41 -4.60 14.34
C MET A 1 26.91 -3.41 13.56
N ASN A 2 26.01 -3.59 12.61
CA ASN A 2 25.48 -2.47 11.83
C ASN A 2 24.64 -1.60 12.78
N THR A 3 25.06 -0.36 13.02
CA THR A 3 24.42 0.56 13.98
C THR A 3 23.40 1.49 13.32
N SER A 4 23.10 1.26 12.03
CA SER A 4 22.11 2.06 11.32
C SER A 4 20.71 1.80 11.88
N PRO A 5 19.86 2.83 12.01
CA PRO A 5 18.49 2.65 12.46
C PRO A 5 17.76 1.69 11.51
N GLU A 6 17.14 0.67 12.09
CA GLU A 6 16.28 -0.28 11.39
C GLU A 6 14.85 -0.17 11.95
N ILE A 7 13.87 -0.11 11.07
CA ILE A 7 12.44 -0.06 11.42
C ILE A 7 11.81 -1.42 11.11
N MET A 8 11.16 -2.00 12.11
CA MET A 8 10.29 -3.15 11.92
C MET A 8 8.83 -2.70 11.83
N ILE A 9 8.17 -3.07 10.74
CA ILE A 9 6.76 -2.79 10.48
C ILE A 9 5.98 -4.09 10.55
N ILE A 10 4.94 -4.12 11.38
CA ILE A 10 4.06 -5.28 11.53
C ILE A 10 2.77 -5.04 10.75
N GLY A 11 2.54 -5.86 9.72
CA GLY A 11 1.41 -5.81 8.80
C GLY A 11 1.78 -5.15 7.47
N ALA A 12 1.58 -5.88 6.37
CA ALA A 12 1.75 -5.40 4.99
C ALA A 12 0.41 -4.95 4.39
N GLY A 13 -0.42 -4.26 5.18
CA GLY A 13 -1.57 -3.51 4.67
C GLY A 13 -1.16 -2.19 4.02
N VAL A 14 -2.12 -1.45 3.45
CA VAL A 14 -1.87 -0.14 2.81
C VAL A 14 -1.03 0.79 3.67
N THR A 15 -1.37 0.97 4.94
CA THR A 15 -0.64 1.89 5.83
C THR A 15 0.77 1.40 6.16
N GLY A 16 0.95 0.09 6.35
CA GLY A 16 2.25 -0.51 6.61
C GLY A 16 3.18 -0.41 5.41
N LEU A 17 2.67 -0.62 4.20
CA LEU A 17 3.43 -0.47 2.96
C LEU A 17 3.79 1.00 2.68
N VAL A 18 2.87 1.94 2.92
CA VAL A 18 3.16 3.38 2.83
C VAL A 18 4.28 3.78 3.80
N ALA A 19 4.18 3.34 5.07
CA ALA A 19 5.22 3.61 6.06
C ALA A 19 6.57 2.97 5.69
N ALA A 20 6.56 1.77 5.12
CA ALA A 20 7.78 1.08 4.67
C ALA A 20 8.48 1.85 3.54
N ILE A 21 7.71 2.30 2.55
CA ILE A 21 8.23 3.07 1.42
C ILE A 21 8.81 4.40 1.91
N GLU A 22 8.06 5.15 2.72
CA GLU A 22 8.51 6.43 3.29
C GLU A 22 9.80 6.30 4.11
N ALA A 23 9.93 5.22 4.89
CA ALA A 23 11.16 4.97 5.66
C ALA A 23 12.33 4.57 4.75
N ALA A 24 12.09 3.69 3.77
CA ALA A 24 13.11 3.23 2.84
C ALA A 24 13.65 4.38 1.97
N GLU A 25 12.78 5.29 1.50
CA GLU A 25 13.16 6.48 0.73
C GLU A 25 14.05 7.45 1.52
N ARG A 26 13.98 7.41 2.87
CA ARG A 26 14.85 8.18 3.77
C ARG A 26 16.17 7.46 4.09
N GLY A 27 16.44 6.34 3.43
CA GLY A 27 17.66 5.55 3.64
C GLY A 27 17.67 4.71 4.92
N ILE A 28 16.49 4.47 5.53
CA ILE A 28 16.36 3.65 6.73
C ILE A 28 16.15 2.20 6.32
N GLY A 29 16.83 1.26 6.98
CA GLY A 29 16.59 -0.17 6.76
C GLY A 29 15.22 -0.57 7.27
N VAL A 30 14.41 -1.26 6.45
CA VAL A 30 13.03 -1.64 6.81
C VAL A 30 12.85 -3.15 6.69
N THR A 31 12.26 -3.76 7.71
CA THR A 31 11.71 -5.12 7.65
C THR A 31 10.20 -5.05 7.83
N VAL A 32 9.45 -5.62 6.88
CA VAL A 32 7.98 -5.75 6.96
C VAL A 32 7.63 -7.20 7.28
N ALA A 33 6.91 -7.43 8.37
CA ALA A 33 6.39 -8.74 8.74
C ALA A 33 4.87 -8.80 8.46
N GLU A 34 4.43 -9.76 7.66
CA GLU A 34 3.02 -10.01 7.36
C GLU A 34 2.65 -11.44 7.78
N ALA A 35 1.50 -11.60 8.42
CA ALA A 35 1.03 -12.90 8.90
C ALA A 35 0.44 -13.75 7.77
N HIS A 36 -0.09 -13.11 6.71
CA HIS A 36 -0.63 -13.78 5.54
C HIS A 36 0.45 -14.09 4.49
N ALA A 37 0.16 -15.04 3.61
CA ALA A 37 1.04 -15.40 2.50
C ALA A 37 1.26 -14.27 1.46
N LEU A 38 0.36 -13.28 1.41
CA LEU A 38 0.41 -12.17 0.47
C LEU A 38 0.13 -10.84 1.20
N PRO A 39 0.78 -9.74 0.77
CA PRO A 39 0.50 -8.41 1.29
C PRO A 39 -0.89 -7.90 0.84
N GLY A 40 -1.28 -6.76 1.37
CA GLY A 40 -2.51 -6.03 1.03
C GLY A 40 -3.47 -5.86 2.20
N GLY A 41 -3.39 -6.70 3.23
CA GLY A 41 -4.27 -6.61 4.40
C GLY A 41 -5.77 -6.52 4.02
N ARG A 42 -6.44 -5.43 4.41
CA ARG A 42 -7.85 -5.14 4.07
C ARG A 42 -8.04 -4.51 2.68
N ALA A 43 -6.97 -4.10 2.02
CA ALA A 43 -6.97 -3.62 0.63
C ALA A 43 -6.94 -4.78 -0.39
N ARG A 44 -7.34 -5.99 0.02
CA ARG A 44 -7.50 -7.16 -0.87
C ARG A 44 -8.92 -7.27 -1.41
N THR A 45 -9.00 -7.90 -2.58
CA THR A 45 -10.25 -8.31 -3.23
C THR A 45 -10.38 -9.83 -3.13
N LEU A 46 -11.57 -10.31 -2.74
CA LEU A 46 -11.87 -11.74 -2.71
C LEU A 46 -12.00 -12.30 -4.12
N ALA A 47 -11.52 -13.52 -4.32
CA ALA A 47 -11.69 -14.26 -5.57
C ALA A 47 -13.11 -14.80 -5.70
N GLY A 48 -13.57 -15.02 -6.94
CA GLY A 48 -14.87 -15.59 -7.25
C GLY A 48 -15.49 -14.97 -8.51
N PRO A 49 -16.68 -15.43 -8.92
CA PRO A 49 -17.42 -14.84 -10.04
C PRO A 49 -17.85 -13.40 -9.78
N TYR A 50 -17.92 -12.99 -8.51
CA TYR A 50 -18.14 -11.62 -8.07
C TYR A 50 -17.02 -11.21 -7.13
N LEU A 51 -16.43 -10.05 -7.40
CA LEU A 51 -15.29 -9.53 -6.65
C LEU A 51 -15.77 -8.68 -5.48
N ALA A 52 -15.46 -9.11 -4.25
CA ALA A 52 -15.82 -8.40 -3.03
C ALA A 52 -14.57 -7.82 -2.37
N ASN A 53 -14.60 -6.51 -2.11
CA ASN A 53 -13.55 -5.80 -1.41
C ASN A 53 -13.62 -6.08 0.10
N MET A 54 -12.49 -6.41 0.72
CA MET A 54 -12.43 -6.71 2.17
C MET A 54 -12.46 -5.49 3.10
N GLY A 55 -12.42 -4.28 2.53
CA GLY A 55 -12.32 -3.02 3.26
C GLY A 55 -12.74 -1.84 2.39
N PRO A 56 -12.40 -0.60 2.77
CA PRO A 56 -12.54 0.59 1.92
C PRO A 56 -11.48 0.60 0.81
N HIS A 57 -11.88 0.93 -0.44
CA HIS A 57 -11.00 0.93 -1.63
C HIS A 57 -11.23 2.12 -2.58
N ALA A 58 -11.93 3.17 -2.13
CA ALA A 58 -12.04 4.38 -2.92
C ALA A 58 -10.76 5.22 -2.75
N VAL A 59 -10.04 5.46 -3.84
CA VAL A 59 -8.98 6.48 -3.92
C VAL A 59 -9.53 7.63 -4.74
N TYR A 60 -9.61 8.81 -4.14
CA TYR A 60 -10.08 10.02 -4.82
C TYR A 60 -8.92 10.64 -5.59
N VAL A 61 -9.13 10.88 -6.89
CA VAL A 61 -8.10 11.39 -7.82
C VAL A 61 -7.61 12.80 -7.48
N ASP A 62 -8.39 13.56 -6.71
CA ASP A 62 -8.09 14.89 -6.18
C ASP A 62 -7.66 14.84 -4.69
N GLY A 63 -7.43 13.65 -4.15
CA GLY A 63 -7.06 13.44 -2.76
C GLY A 63 -5.55 13.28 -2.53
N PRO A 64 -5.09 13.48 -1.28
CA PRO A 64 -3.66 13.42 -0.94
C PRO A 64 -3.05 12.04 -1.17
N TRP A 65 -3.84 10.98 -1.09
CA TRP A 65 -3.34 9.63 -1.37
C TRP A 65 -3.09 9.40 -2.86
N TRP A 66 -3.87 10.02 -3.75
CA TRP A 66 -3.61 9.98 -5.19
C TRP A 66 -2.32 10.71 -5.53
N GLU A 67 -2.14 11.93 -5.00
CA GLU A 67 -0.89 12.70 -5.15
C GLU A 67 0.34 11.91 -4.67
N TRP A 68 0.21 11.23 -3.52
CA TRP A 68 1.26 10.38 -2.97
C TRP A 68 1.62 9.20 -3.89
N LEU A 69 0.62 8.55 -4.50
CA LEU A 69 0.83 7.46 -5.46
C LEU A 69 1.42 7.99 -6.77
N ASP A 70 0.93 9.12 -7.26
CA ASP A 70 1.31 9.70 -8.56
C ASP A 70 2.77 10.15 -8.58
N SER A 71 3.20 10.83 -7.51
CA SER A 71 4.60 11.22 -7.31
C SER A 71 5.60 10.05 -7.33
N ARG A 72 5.11 8.81 -7.16
CA ARG A 72 5.89 7.57 -7.19
C ARG A 72 5.62 6.70 -8.41
N GLY A 73 4.79 7.16 -9.35
CA GLY A 73 4.37 6.38 -10.51
C GLY A 73 3.58 5.11 -10.15
N LEU A 74 2.86 5.13 -9.02
CA LEU A 74 2.06 4.00 -8.51
C LEU A 74 0.56 4.14 -8.87
N THR A 75 0.17 5.17 -9.60
CA THR A 75 -1.21 5.37 -10.05
C THR A 75 -1.55 4.44 -11.22
N PRO A 76 -2.70 3.74 -11.18
CA PRO A 76 -3.20 3.03 -12.34
C PRO A 76 -3.76 4.02 -13.38
N PRO A 77 -4.03 3.58 -14.63
CA PRO A 77 -4.76 4.40 -15.58
C PRO A 77 -6.11 4.84 -15.02
N ILE A 78 -6.41 6.14 -15.11
CA ILE A 78 -7.74 6.66 -14.81
C ILE A 78 -8.68 6.25 -15.95
N VAL A 79 -9.73 5.51 -15.62
CA VAL A 79 -10.81 5.14 -16.55
C VAL A 79 -12.11 5.80 -16.10
N ALA A 80 -12.82 6.41 -17.04
CA ALA A 80 -14.16 6.92 -16.76
C ALA A 80 -15.11 5.76 -16.44
N ALA A 81 -15.99 5.96 -15.45
CA ALA A 81 -17.06 5.01 -15.20
C ALA A 81 -17.94 4.91 -16.46
N PRO A 82 -18.35 3.69 -16.86
CA PRO A 82 -19.38 3.52 -17.89
C PRO A 82 -20.64 4.32 -17.50
N PRO A 83 -21.38 4.86 -18.49
CA PRO A 83 -22.63 5.55 -18.25
C PRO A 83 -23.70 4.66 -17.59
#